data_AF-A0A9C9K0Q5-F1
#
_entry.id   AF-A0A9C9K0Q5-F1
#
_cell.length_a   1.000
_cell.length_b   1.000
_cell.length_c   1.000
_cell.angle_alpha   90.00
_cell.angle_beta   90.00
_cell.angle_gamma   90.00
#
_symmetry.space_group_name_H-M   'P 1'
#
loop_
_entity.id
_entity.type
_entity.pdbx_description
1 polymer ?
#
loop_
_entity_poly.entity_id
_entity_poly.type
_entity_poly.pdbx_seq_one_letter_code
_entity_poly.pdbx_strand_id
1 'polypeptide(L)'
;MHLRNLARILKYTLKEISAERIIDILYEKTRFLIEQHITQRDIENFVAYLKFLSSSPRSQKVIKIDKKLMQDFVNHVYSECDHKTRYFRLRNLTGYFEKKLGKNVVLDKTELTVIFQKLKRDKQTSIDKVKMRVCIALILKWLQGFLEPELSEGLNQYVAFLASVYGLYGTNRVFNVDWQPYDVSSEDAAVINREYKFFESAITDAIMRVSKAVVKKPLSTKYKDQFQIVLESINKLIKLSEEGKLDSAEAFTNKIIIAATLIYLQDDFVEKDEDLNKFINLFVSFYYQFRDKRYIPVFIDGTSVYRSF
;
A
#
# COMPACT_ATOMS: atom_id res chain seq x y z
N MET A 1 2.21 22.60 2.64
CA MET A 1 2.99 21.51 1.97
C MET A 1 2.13 20.29 1.65
N HIS A 2 1.32 19.80 2.60
CA HIS A 2 0.47 18.60 2.46
C HIS A 2 -0.48 18.61 1.25
N LEU A 3 -1.22 19.70 1.03
CA LEU A 3 -2.14 19.80 -0.13
C LEU A 3 -1.44 19.70 -1.49
N ARG A 4 -0.18 20.17 -1.60
CA ARG A 4 0.60 20.02 -2.85
C ARG A 4 0.96 18.55 -3.09
N ASN A 5 1.32 17.83 -2.04
CA ASN A 5 1.58 16.38 -2.13
C ASN A 5 0.31 15.62 -2.51
N LEU A 6 -0.84 15.97 -1.92
CA LEU A 6 -2.14 15.38 -2.30
C LEU A 6 -2.48 15.62 -3.77
N ALA A 7 -2.32 16.85 -4.27
CA ALA A 7 -2.53 17.13 -5.69
C ALA A 7 -1.58 16.30 -6.59
N ARG A 8 -0.30 16.15 -6.21
CA ARG A 8 0.67 15.32 -6.94
C ARG A 8 0.28 13.84 -6.92
N ILE A 9 -0.23 13.34 -5.80
CA ILE A 9 -0.68 11.95 -5.65
C ILE A 9 -1.89 11.66 -6.54
N LEU A 10 -2.90 12.54 -6.53
CA LEU A 10 -4.09 12.37 -7.36
C LEU A 10 -3.75 12.47 -8.85
N LYS A 11 -2.89 13.42 -9.25
CA LYS A 11 -2.38 13.51 -10.64
C LYS A 11 -1.60 12.27 -11.07
N TYR A 12 -0.78 11.72 -10.18
CA TYR A 12 -0.11 10.44 -10.44
C TYR A 12 -1.14 9.33 -10.66
N THR A 13 -2.14 9.23 -9.79
CA THR A 13 -3.18 8.20 -9.92
C THR A 13 -3.86 8.28 -11.28
N LEU A 14 -4.35 9.47 -11.65
CA LEU A 14 -5.00 9.71 -12.95
C LEU A 14 -4.13 9.34 -14.15
N LYS A 15 -2.82 9.63 -14.09
CA LYS A 15 -1.88 9.32 -15.17
C LYS A 15 -1.66 7.82 -15.34
N GLU A 16 -1.70 7.07 -14.24
CA GLU A 16 -1.32 5.65 -14.24
C GLU A 16 -2.47 4.72 -14.58
N ILE A 17 -3.72 5.18 -14.40
CA ILE A 17 -4.91 4.38 -14.64
C ILE A 17 -5.37 4.48 -16.09
N SER A 18 -5.90 3.38 -16.61
CA SER A 18 -6.71 3.32 -17.83
C SER A 18 -7.76 2.23 -17.65
N ALA A 19 -8.90 2.34 -18.32
CA ALA A 19 -9.96 1.35 -18.25
C ALA A 19 -9.46 -0.06 -18.63
N GLU A 20 -8.74 -0.15 -19.75
CA GLU A 20 -8.22 -1.41 -20.31
C GLU A 20 -7.26 -2.15 -19.37
N ARG A 21 -6.50 -1.42 -18.54
CA ARG A 21 -5.44 -1.99 -17.70
C ARG A 21 -5.73 -1.93 -16.22
N ILE A 22 -6.92 -1.49 -15.78
CA ILE A 22 -7.14 -1.16 -14.37
C ILE A 22 -6.94 -2.34 -13.42
N ILE A 23 -7.29 -3.55 -13.85
CA ILE A 23 -7.09 -4.80 -13.10
C ILE A 23 -5.61 -5.20 -13.09
N ASP A 24 -4.92 -5.11 -14.24
CA ASP A 24 -3.47 -5.35 -14.32
C ASP A 24 -2.69 -4.38 -13.44
N ILE A 25 -3.05 -3.10 -13.48
CA ILE A 25 -2.45 -2.04 -12.67
C ILE A 25 -2.63 -2.34 -11.19
N LEU A 26 -3.84 -2.76 -10.78
CA LEU A 26 -4.11 -3.15 -9.41
C LEU A 26 -3.26 -4.35 -9.00
N TYR A 27 -3.18 -5.39 -9.84
CA TYR A 27 -2.35 -6.58 -9.62
C TYR A 27 -0.87 -6.22 -9.52
N GLU A 28 -0.30 -5.55 -10.53
CA GLU A 28 1.12 -5.21 -10.63
C GLU A 28 1.57 -4.35 -9.45
N LYS A 29 0.81 -3.30 -9.11
CA LYS A 29 1.16 -2.40 -8.01
C LYS A 29 1.02 -3.08 -6.65
N THR A 30 -0.03 -3.88 -6.46
CA THR A 30 -0.20 -4.67 -5.23
C THR A 30 0.96 -5.64 -5.09
N ARG A 31 1.19 -6.48 -6.10
CA ARG A 31 2.30 -7.44 -6.15
C ARG A 31 3.64 -6.80 -5.86
N PHE A 32 3.95 -5.67 -6.51
CA PHE A 32 5.20 -4.95 -6.29
C PHE A 32 5.40 -4.54 -4.81
N LEU A 33 4.39 -3.94 -4.17
CA LEU A 33 4.49 -3.53 -2.77
C LEU A 33 4.66 -4.72 -1.82
N ILE A 34 3.93 -5.81 -2.08
CA ILE A 34 3.96 -7.02 -1.26
C ILE A 34 5.29 -7.76 -1.41
N GLU A 35 5.77 -7.99 -2.64
CA GLU A 35 7.05 -8.65 -2.87
C GLU A 35 8.23 -7.81 -2.33
N GLN A 36 8.13 -6.48 -2.43
CA GLN A 36 9.10 -5.58 -1.79
C GLN A 36 9.08 -5.74 -0.26
N HIS A 37 7.90 -5.83 0.35
CA HIS A 37 7.75 -6.07 1.79
C HIS A 37 8.34 -7.40 2.23
N ILE A 38 8.00 -8.49 1.52
CA ILE A 38 8.53 -9.83 1.80
C ILE A 38 10.06 -9.82 1.69
N THR A 39 10.61 -9.24 0.62
CA THR A 39 12.06 -9.12 0.43
C THR A 39 12.72 -8.31 1.55
N GLN A 40 12.09 -7.21 1.97
CA GLN A 40 12.59 -6.40 3.08
C GLN A 40 12.65 -7.20 4.38
N ARG A 41 11.62 -7.99 4.66
CA ARG A 41 11.56 -8.86 5.82
C ARG A 41 12.62 -9.97 5.76
N ASP A 42 12.86 -10.55 4.60
CA ASP A 42 13.91 -11.55 4.40
C ASP A 42 15.30 -10.99 4.68
N ILE A 43 15.55 -9.76 4.22
CA ILE A 43 16.77 -9.02 4.55
C ILE A 43 16.88 -8.80 6.06
N GLU A 44 15.80 -8.40 6.74
CA GLU A 44 15.79 -8.20 8.20
C GLU A 44 16.07 -9.50 8.98
N ASN A 45 15.43 -10.59 8.58
CA ASN A 45 15.63 -11.90 9.18
C ASN A 45 17.06 -12.40 8.96
N PHE A 46 17.60 -12.23 7.75
CA PHE A 46 18.98 -12.62 7.45
C PHE A 46 19.97 -11.77 8.26
N VAL A 47 19.76 -10.46 8.34
CA VAL A 47 20.52 -9.54 9.19
C VAL A 47 20.51 -9.99 10.66
N ALA A 48 19.34 -10.36 11.19
CA ALA A 48 19.20 -10.87 12.55
C ALA A 48 19.96 -12.20 12.73
N TYR A 49 19.88 -13.08 11.74
CA TYR A 49 20.64 -14.33 11.71
C TYR A 49 22.16 -14.10 11.74
N LEU A 50 22.69 -13.14 10.96
CA LEU A 50 24.12 -12.79 11.00
C LEU A 50 24.55 -12.23 12.37
N LYS A 51 23.70 -11.45 13.03
CA LYS A 51 23.96 -10.96 14.40
C LYS A 51 24.01 -12.10 15.39
N PHE A 52 23.08 -13.04 15.29
CA PHE A 52 23.05 -14.22 16.13
C PHE A 52 24.35 -15.02 15.96
N LEU A 53 24.73 -15.31 14.71
CA LEU A 53 25.98 -16.02 14.41
C LEU A 53 27.21 -15.32 14.98
N SER A 54 27.34 -14.00 14.81
CA SER A 54 28.49 -13.21 15.33
C SER A 54 28.51 -13.00 16.85
N SER A 55 27.42 -13.37 17.54
CA SER A 55 27.31 -13.24 19.01
C SER A 55 27.63 -14.53 19.77
N SER A 56 27.81 -15.65 19.07
CA SER A 56 28.07 -16.94 19.74
C SER A 56 29.51 -17.01 20.26
N PRO A 57 29.76 -17.53 21.48
CA PRO A 57 31.11 -17.63 22.08
C PRO A 57 32.12 -18.44 21.25
N ARG A 58 31.62 -19.33 20.37
CA ARG A 58 32.43 -20.15 19.45
C ARG A 58 32.49 -19.60 18.02
N SER A 59 31.90 -18.43 17.75
CA SER A 59 31.81 -17.88 16.41
C SER A 59 33.09 -17.20 15.95
N GLN A 60 33.34 -17.27 14.64
CA GLN A 60 34.34 -16.43 13.97
C GLN A 60 33.97 -14.95 14.20
N LYS A 61 34.96 -14.13 14.60
CA LYS A 61 34.81 -12.66 14.71
C LYS A 61 34.42 -11.98 13.39
N VAL A 62 34.53 -12.74 12.30
CA VAL A 62 34.38 -12.30 10.93
C VAL A 62 33.43 -13.26 10.21
N ILE A 63 32.42 -12.73 9.54
CA ILE A 63 31.42 -13.48 8.79
C ILE A 63 31.67 -13.29 7.29
N LYS A 64 31.80 -14.39 6.56
CA LYS A 64 31.79 -14.37 5.09
C LYS A 64 30.34 -14.48 4.59
N ILE A 65 29.85 -13.42 3.95
CA ILE A 65 28.56 -13.42 3.25
C ILE A 65 28.79 -13.95 1.83
N ASP A 66 28.38 -15.21 1.62
CA ASP A 66 28.35 -15.84 0.30
C ASP A 66 26.99 -16.50 0.02
N LYS A 67 26.83 -16.99 -1.22
CA LYS A 67 25.60 -17.62 -1.68
C LYS A 67 25.26 -18.88 -0.87
N LYS A 68 26.26 -19.60 -0.37
CA LYS A 68 26.05 -20.83 0.43
C LYS A 68 25.43 -20.47 1.77
N LEU A 69 25.97 -19.47 2.47
CA LEU A 69 25.39 -19.00 3.73
C LEU A 69 23.93 -18.52 3.57
N MET A 70 23.63 -17.80 2.48
CA MET A 70 22.26 -17.37 2.18
C MET A 70 21.34 -18.54 1.84
N GLN A 71 21.83 -19.54 1.10
CA GLN A 71 21.09 -20.77 0.80
C GLN A 71 20.76 -21.55 2.08
N ASP A 72 21.73 -21.71 2.98
CA ASP A 72 21.57 -22.42 4.25
C ASP A 72 20.53 -21.73 5.14
N PHE A 73 20.58 -20.39 5.20
CA PHE A 73 19.57 -19.58 5.87
C PHE A 73 18.18 -19.78 5.26
N VAL A 74 18.04 -19.68 3.93
CA VAL A 74 16.74 -19.82 3.28
C VAL A 74 16.17 -21.22 3.49
N ASN A 75 17.01 -22.25 3.43
CA ASN A 75 16.58 -23.63 3.63
C ASN A 75 16.11 -23.89 5.06
N HIS A 76 16.76 -23.27 6.06
CA HIS A 76 16.36 -23.40 7.47
C HIS A 76 15.10 -22.60 7.80
N VAL A 77 15.05 -21.33 7.39
CA VAL A 77 13.96 -20.42 7.79
C VAL A 77 12.68 -20.67 7.00
N TYR A 78 12.80 -21.15 5.77
CA TYR A 78 11.66 -21.38 4.87
C TYR A 78 11.59 -22.86 4.44
N SER A 79 11.89 -23.78 5.37
CA SER A 79 11.86 -25.23 5.15
C SER A 79 10.48 -25.75 4.75
N GLU A 80 9.42 -25.13 5.27
CA GLU A 80 8.02 -25.47 4.97
C GLU A 80 7.52 -24.89 3.64
N CYS A 81 8.23 -23.92 3.05
CA CYS A 81 7.85 -23.36 1.76
C CYS A 81 8.17 -24.33 0.61
N ASP A 82 7.48 -24.16 -0.52
CA ASP A 82 7.81 -24.91 -1.73
C ASP A 82 9.19 -24.47 -2.32
N HIS A 83 9.71 -25.26 -3.26
CA HIS A 83 10.99 -24.99 -3.91
C HIS A 83 11.02 -23.66 -4.68
N LYS A 84 9.94 -23.28 -5.38
CA LYS A 84 9.86 -22.03 -6.14
C LYS A 84 9.93 -20.82 -5.20
N THR A 85 9.22 -20.87 -4.08
CA THR A 85 9.23 -19.84 -3.05
C THR A 85 10.63 -19.68 -2.45
N ARG A 86 11.28 -20.79 -2.03
CA ARG A 86 12.67 -20.74 -1.53
C ARG A 86 13.64 -20.18 -2.56
N TYR A 87 13.53 -20.61 -3.82
CA TYR A 87 14.37 -20.11 -4.90
C TYR A 87 14.20 -18.60 -5.11
N PHE A 88 12.95 -18.12 -5.13
CA PHE A 88 12.64 -16.69 -5.25
C PHE A 88 13.27 -15.87 -4.12
N ARG A 89 13.11 -16.32 -2.86
CA ARG A 89 13.70 -15.65 -1.69
C ARG A 89 15.21 -15.58 -1.77
N LEU A 90 15.85 -16.70 -2.07
CA LEU A 90 17.31 -16.75 -2.23
C LEU A 90 17.79 -15.80 -3.32
N ARG A 91 17.13 -15.79 -4.48
CA ARG A 91 17.47 -14.91 -5.60
C ARG A 91 17.40 -13.44 -5.17
N ASN A 92 16.33 -13.04 -4.50
CA ASN A 92 16.14 -11.65 -4.07
C ASN A 92 17.14 -11.25 -2.99
N LEU A 93 17.38 -12.12 -2.00
CA LEU A 93 18.36 -11.90 -0.95
C LEU A 93 19.78 -11.76 -1.53
N THR A 94 20.16 -12.68 -2.42
CA THR A 94 21.45 -12.65 -3.12
C THR A 94 21.60 -11.36 -3.93
N GLY A 95 20.62 -11.04 -4.79
CA GLY A 95 20.66 -9.84 -5.62
C GLY A 95 20.74 -8.55 -4.80
N TYR A 96 20.07 -8.51 -3.64
CA TYR A 96 20.16 -7.37 -2.73
C TYR A 96 21.58 -7.19 -2.17
N PHE A 97 22.14 -8.25 -1.56
CA PHE A 97 23.45 -8.17 -0.91
C PHE A 97 24.59 -7.99 -1.91
N GLU A 98 24.54 -8.65 -3.08
CA GLU A 98 25.52 -8.46 -4.15
C GLU A 98 25.53 -7.01 -4.65
N LYS A 99 24.36 -6.39 -4.85
CA LYS A 99 24.28 -4.99 -5.28
C LYS A 99 24.79 -4.01 -4.24
N LYS A 100 24.58 -4.31 -2.95
CA LYS A 100 24.91 -3.39 -1.85
C LYS A 100 26.34 -3.50 -1.35
N LEU A 101 26.90 -4.71 -1.34
CA LEU A 101 28.19 -5.00 -0.74
C LEU A 101 29.22 -5.58 -1.73
N GLY A 102 28.78 -6.09 -2.88
CA GLY A 102 29.61 -6.90 -3.77
C GLY A 102 29.51 -8.40 -3.48
N LYS A 103 30.32 -9.20 -4.16
CA LYS A 103 30.34 -10.67 -4.01
C LYS A 103 31.36 -11.11 -2.96
N ASN A 104 31.02 -12.14 -2.18
CA ASN A 104 31.89 -12.81 -1.21
C ASN A 104 32.51 -11.86 -0.17
N VAL A 105 31.67 -11.02 0.43
CA VAL A 105 32.11 -9.98 1.36
C VAL A 105 32.39 -10.58 2.73
N VAL A 106 33.47 -10.13 3.34
CA VAL A 106 33.92 -10.56 4.65
C VAL A 106 33.73 -9.38 5.58
N LEU A 107 32.90 -9.55 6.62
CA LEU A 107 32.50 -8.46 7.51
C LEU A 107 32.78 -8.80 8.97
N ASP A 108 33.26 -7.82 9.73
CA ASP A 108 33.29 -7.87 11.19
C ASP A 108 31.97 -7.37 11.82
N LYS A 109 31.86 -7.46 13.15
CA LYS A 109 30.67 -7.06 13.91
C LYS A 109 30.35 -5.56 13.80
N THR A 110 31.37 -4.72 13.68
CA THR A 110 31.24 -3.27 13.56
C THR A 110 30.70 -2.91 12.18
N GLU A 111 31.28 -3.50 11.13
CA GLU A 111 30.86 -3.32 9.74
C GLU A 111 29.43 -3.83 9.51
N LEU A 112 29.09 -4.98 10.08
CA LEU A 112 27.72 -5.49 10.10
C LEU A 112 26.77 -4.45 10.72
N THR A 113 27.13 -3.86 11.86
CA THR A 113 26.32 -2.84 12.55
C THR A 113 26.11 -1.59 11.69
N VAL A 114 27.15 -1.10 11.02
CA VAL A 114 27.08 0.06 10.10
C VAL A 114 26.17 -0.25 8.92
N ILE A 115 26.33 -1.42 8.30
CA ILE A 115 25.46 -1.87 7.21
C ILE A 115 24.02 -1.90 7.70
N PHE A 116 23.73 -2.46 8.88
CA PHE A 116 22.37 -2.52 9.42
C PHE A 116 21.73 -1.15 9.67
N GLN A 117 22.51 -0.16 10.12
CA GLN A 117 22.01 1.21 10.26
C GLN A 117 21.68 1.82 8.89
N LYS A 118 22.52 1.57 7.87
CA LYS A 118 22.26 1.99 6.50
C LYS A 118 21.02 1.30 5.92
N LEU A 119 20.83 0.01 6.17
CA LEU A 119 19.62 -0.73 5.80
C LEU A 119 18.35 -0.13 6.43
N LYS A 120 18.42 0.35 7.68
CA LYS A 120 17.28 1.04 8.32
C LYS A 120 16.95 2.37 7.67
N ARG A 121 17.96 3.13 7.22
CA ARG A 121 17.76 4.42 6.53
C ARG A 121 17.20 4.25 5.12
N ASP A 122 17.70 3.26 4.38
CA ASP A 122 17.23 2.92 3.02
C ASP A 122 15.74 2.48 2.99
N LYS A 123 15.13 2.23 4.16
CA LYS A 123 13.73 1.82 4.33
C LYS A 123 12.75 2.97 4.47
N GLN A 124 13.21 4.22 4.57
CA GLN A 124 12.31 5.37 4.71
C GLN A 124 11.24 5.34 3.62
N THR A 125 10.00 5.52 4.03
CA THR A 125 8.86 5.68 3.14
C THR A 125 9.10 6.89 2.25
N SER A 126 8.67 6.79 1.00
CA SER A 126 8.82 7.84 0.01
C SER A 126 7.46 8.26 -0.50
N ILE A 127 7.37 9.49 -1.01
CA ILE A 127 6.16 9.97 -1.67
C ILE A 127 5.72 9.03 -2.81
N ASP A 128 6.65 8.31 -3.45
CA ASP A 128 6.31 7.36 -4.51
C ASP A 128 5.63 6.10 -3.98
N LYS A 129 5.99 5.62 -2.79
CA LYS A 129 5.23 4.56 -2.11
C LYS A 129 3.83 5.03 -1.74
N VAL A 130 3.69 6.27 -1.24
CA VAL A 130 2.36 6.84 -0.92
C VAL A 130 1.50 6.94 -2.17
N LYS A 131 2.06 7.41 -3.29
CA LYS A 131 1.38 7.48 -4.59
C LYS A 131 0.82 6.12 -5.01
N MET A 132 1.62 5.06 -4.91
CA MET A 132 1.18 3.69 -5.24
C MET A 132 0.05 3.22 -4.30
N ARG A 133 0.18 3.46 -2.99
CA ARG A 133 -0.83 3.10 -1.99
C ARG A 133 -2.17 3.78 -2.26
N VAL A 134 -2.16 5.08 -2.56
CA VAL A 134 -3.38 5.81 -2.92
C VAL A 134 -3.96 5.29 -4.24
N CYS A 135 -3.13 5.04 -5.25
CA CYS A 135 -3.59 4.48 -6.52
C CYS A 135 -4.34 3.14 -6.32
N ILE A 136 -3.73 2.20 -5.60
CA ILE A 136 -4.35 0.90 -5.24
C ILE A 136 -5.67 1.11 -4.49
N ALA A 137 -5.65 1.94 -3.44
CA ALA A 137 -6.82 2.15 -2.60
C ALA A 137 -7.99 2.78 -3.36
N LEU A 138 -7.74 3.71 -4.29
CA LEU A 138 -8.79 4.34 -5.09
C LEU A 138 -9.38 3.36 -6.11
N ILE A 139 -8.56 2.53 -6.76
CA ILE A 139 -9.04 1.47 -7.65
C ILE A 139 -9.91 0.48 -6.87
N LEU A 140 -9.43 0.00 -5.72
CA LEU A 140 -10.19 -0.92 -4.86
C LEU A 140 -11.50 -0.30 -4.38
N LYS A 141 -11.50 0.99 -4.04
CA LYS A 141 -12.70 1.68 -3.59
C LYS A 141 -13.76 1.78 -4.69
N TRP A 142 -13.33 1.97 -5.93
CA TRP A 142 -14.24 2.01 -7.07
C TRP A 142 -14.81 0.63 -7.38
N LEU A 143 -13.93 -0.37 -7.50
CA LEU A 143 -14.30 -1.76 -7.83
C LEU A 143 -15.15 -2.42 -6.74
N GLN A 144 -14.78 -2.28 -5.47
CA GLN A 144 -15.49 -2.89 -4.33
C GLN A 144 -16.59 -1.98 -3.73
N GLY A 145 -16.98 -0.94 -4.46
CA GLY A 145 -17.97 0.02 -4.02
C GLY A 145 -19.01 0.18 -5.10
N PHE A 146 -18.80 1.16 -5.97
CA PHE A 146 -19.74 1.51 -7.03
C PHE A 146 -19.94 0.36 -8.03
N LEU A 147 -18.86 -0.31 -8.42
CA LEU A 147 -18.90 -1.34 -9.48
C LEU A 147 -19.25 -2.75 -9.01
N GLU A 148 -19.09 -3.08 -7.73
CA GLU A 148 -19.21 -4.45 -7.21
C GLU A 148 -20.50 -5.17 -7.67
N PRO A 149 -21.70 -4.52 -7.66
CA PRO A 149 -22.94 -5.19 -8.08
C PRO A 149 -23.02 -5.49 -9.58
N GLU A 150 -22.19 -4.86 -10.41
CA GLU A 150 -22.23 -4.97 -11.88
C GLU A 150 -21.16 -5.92 -12.43
N LEU A 151 -20.18 -6.31 -11.61
CA LEU A 151 -19.10 -7.19 -12.01
C LEU A 151 -19.45 -8.67 -11.78
N SER A 152 -18.84 -9.55 -12.57
CA SER A 152 -18.95 -11.00 -12.40
C SER A 152 -18.45 -11.45 -11.02
N GLU A 153 -18.96 -12.59 -10.54
CA GLU A 153 -18.51 -13.18 -9.29
C GLU A 153 -17.00 -13.47 -9.31
N GLY A 154 -16.48 -13.98 -10.44
CA GLY A 154 -15.06 -14.30 -10.60
C GLY A 154 -14.17 -13.06 -10.44
N LEU A 155 -14.54 -11.94 -11.07
CA LEU A 155 -13.77 -10.71 -10.95
C LEU A 155 -13.88 -10.12 -9.54
N ASN A 156 -15.07 -10.15 -8.95
CA ASN A 156 -15.27 -9.71 -7.56
C ASN A 156 -14.42 -10.52 -6.56
N GLN A 157 -14.35 -11.85 -6.73
CA GLN A 157 -13.48 -12.71 -5.92
C GLN A 157 -12.00 -12.36 -6.11
N TYR A 158 -11.55 -12.12 -7.35
CA TYR A 158 -10.17 -11.75 -7.63
C TYR A 158 -9.80 -10.37 -7.04
N VAL A 159 -10.67 -9.37 -7.17
CA VAL A 159 -10.49 -8.05 -6.53
C VAL A 159 -10.49 -8.19 -5.01
N ALA A 160 -11.33 -9.06 -4.45
CA ALA A 160 -11.34 -9.36 -3.01
C ALA A 160 -10.04 -10.02 -2.54
N PHE A 161 -9.46 -10.93 -3.33
CA PHE A 161 -8.13 -11.50 -3.08
C PHE A 161 -7.06 -10.41 -3.03
N LEU A 162 -6.97 -9.55 -4.06
CA LEU A 162 -5.99 -8.45 -4.10
C LEU A 162 -6.15 -7.49 -2.92
N ALA A 163 -7.39 -7.13 -2.58
CA ALA A 163 -7.69 -6.31 -1.41
C ALA A 163 -7.26 -6.98 -0.10
N SER A 164 -7.49 -8.29 0.05
CA SER A 164 -7.15 -9.03 1.27
C SER A 164 -5.63 -9.10 1.46
N VAL A 165 -4.89 -9.41 0.40
CA VAL A 165 -3.43 -9.40 0.40
C VAL A 165 -2.89 -8.01 0.73
N TYR A 166 -3.44 -6.97 0.11
CA TYR A 166 -3.04 -5.58 0.38
C TYR A 166 -3.32 -5.16 1.84
N GLY A 167 -4.47 -5.54 2.41
CA GLY A 167 -4.81 -5.28 3.80
C GLY A 167 -3.90 -6.00 4.80
N LEU A 168 -3.59 -7.28 4.54
CA LEU A 168 -2.63 -8.04 5.35
C LEU A 168 -1.23 -7.41 5.33
N TYR A 169 -0.84 -6.80 4.21
CA TYR A 169 0.42 -6.06 4.14
C TYR A 169 0.43 -4.81 5.02
N GLY A 170 -0.68 -4.07 5.06
CA GLY A 170 -0.84 -2.94 5.97
C GLY A 170 -0.66 -3.31 7.45
N THR A 171 -0.86 -4.58 7.80
CA THR A 171 -0.68 -5.12 9.16
C THR A 171 0.62 -5.92 9.36
N ASN A 172 1.52 -5.93 8.38
CA ASN A 172 2.77 -6.71 8.37
C ASN A 172 2.57 -8.23 8.54
N ARG A 173 1.43 -8.76 8.09
CA ARG A 173 1.04 -10.17 8.24
C ARG A 173 1.19 -11.00 6.96
N VAL A 174 1.73 -10.44 5.88
CA VAL A 174 1.98 -11.19 4.65
C VAL A 174 3.37 -11.81 4.69
N PHE A 175 3.42 -13.13 4.51
CA PHE A 175 4.66 -13.90 4.49
C PHE A 175 4.97 -14.41 3.09
N ASN A 176 3.96 -14.91 2.38
CA ASN A 176 4.04 -15.37 1.00
C ASN A 176 2.69 -15.12 0.32
N VAL A 177 2.69 -15.06 -1.00
CA VAL A 177 1.45 -14.96 -1.80
C VAL A 177 1.64 -15.81 -3.06
N ASP A 178 0.68 -16.68 -3.34
CA ASP A 178 0.58 -17.34 -4.63
C ASP A 178 -0.13 -16.41 -5.61
N TRP A 179 0.64 -15.78 -6.50
CA TRP A 179 0.12 -14.82 -7.45
C TRP A 179 -0.49 -15.52 -8.65
N GLN A 180 -1.78 -15.37 -8.84
CA GLN A 180 -2.47 -15.85 -10.03
C GLN A 180 -2.85 -14.66 -10.92
N PRO A 181 -2.45 -14.64 -12.20
CA PRO A 181 -3.00 -13.68 -13.14
C PRO A 181 -4.49 -13.98 -13.34
N TYR A 182 -5.28 -12.95 -13.61
CA TYR A 182 -6.70 -13.07 -13.90
C TYR A 182 -6.98 -12.46 -15.26
N ASP A 183 -7.65 -13.22 -16.12
CA ASP A 183 -8.08 -12.75 -17.42
C ASP A 183 -9.48 -12.14 -17.30
N VAL A 184 -9.60 -10.85 -17.64
CA VAL A 184 -10.86 -10.12 -17.48
C VAL A 184 -11.79 -10.48 -18.63
N SER A 185 -13.00 -10.95 -18.31
CA SER A 185 -14.01 -11.29 -19.31
C SER A 185 -14.38 -10.08 -20.18
N SER A 186 -14.87 -10.32 -21.39
CA SER A 186 -15.30 -9.23 -22.29
C SER A 186 -16.48 -8.44 -21.69
N GLU A 187 -17.35 -9.12 -20.95
CA GLU A 187 -18.48 -8.54 -20.24
C GLU A 187 -18.02 -7.59 -19.13
N ASP A 188 -17.11 -8.04 -18.26
CA ASP A 188 -16.55 -7.21 -17.19
C ASP A 188 -15.75 -6.03 -17.76
N ALA A 189 -14.97 -6.27 -18.82
CA ALA A 189 -14.22 -5.24 -19.50
C ALA A 189 -15.16 -4.16 -20.09
N ALA A 190 -16.32 -4.55 -20.62
CA ALA A 190 -17.31 -3.60 -21.11
C ALA A 190 -17.92 -2.75 -19.98
N VAL A 191 -18.23 -3.36 -18.82
CA VAL A 191 -18.71 -2.64 -17.63
C VAL A 191 -17.66 -1.65 -17.13
N ILE A 192 -16.41 -2.09 -16.96
CA ILE A 192 -15.30 -1.22 -16.55
C ILE A 192 -15.14 -0.05 -17.52
N ASN A 193 -15.11 -0.29 -18.83
CA ASN A 193 -14.97 0.76 -19.84
C ASN A 193 -16.11 1.77 -19.80
N ARG A 194 -17.35 1.32 -19.61
CA ARG A 194 -18.52 2.19 -19.50
C ARG A 194 -18.42 3.12 -18.29
N GLU A 195 -18.11 2.56 -17.13
CA GLU A 195 -18.09 3.29 -15.86
C GLU A 195 -16.78 4.06 -15.62
N TYR A 196 -15.71 3.77 -16.36
CA TYR A 196 -14.40 4.40 -16.15
C TYR A 196 -14.44 5.92 -16.30
N LYS A 197 -15.25 6.46 -17.21
CA LYS A 197 -15.38 7.93 -17.38
C LYS A 197 -15.86 8.62 -16.10
N PHE A 198 -16.72 7.97 -15.32
CA PHE A 198 -17.16 8.46 -14.03
C PHE A 198 -16.01 8.48 -13.02
N PHE A 199 -15.23 7.39 -12.95
CA PHE A 199 -14.05 7.29 -12.09
C PHE A 199 -13.01 8.37 -12.42
N GLU A 200 -12.71 8.54 -13.71
CA GLU A 200 -11.78 9.54 -14.24
C GLU A 200 -12.23 10.97 -13.92
N SER A 201 -13.53 11.25 -14.14
CA SER A 201 -14.12 12.57 -13.84
C SER A 201 -14.03 12.89 -12.36
N ALA A 202 -14.33 11.93 -11.48
CA ALA A 202 -14.27 12.12 -10.03
C ALA A 202 -12.84 12.40 -9.53
N ILE A 203 -11.83 11.73 -10.07
CA ILE A 203 -10.41 12.01 -9.77
C ILE A 203 -10.03 13.40 -10.29
N THR A 204 -10.45 13.76 -11.50
CA THR A 204 -10.21 15.08 -12.09
C THR A 204 -10.80 16.20 -11.24
N ASP A 205 -12.04 16.05 -10.79
CA ASP A 205 -12.71 16.98 -9.89
C ASP A 205 -12.01 17.08 -8.54
N ALA A 206 -11.58 15.95 -7.98
CA ALA A 206 -10.78 15.94 -6.75
C ALA A 206 -9.47 16.73 -6.93
N ILE A 207 -8.75 16.54 -8.04
CA ILE A 207 -7.53 17.30 -8.38
C ILE A 207 -7.84 18.79 -8.45
N MET A 208 -8.92 19.19 -9.13
CA MET A 208 -9.32 20.59 -9.26
C MET A 208 -9.64 21.21 -7.89
N ARG A 209 -10.42 20.52 -7.06
CA ARG A 209 -10.78 20.99 -5.71
C ARG A 209 -9.57 21.13 -4.80
N VAL A 210 -8.68 20.14 -4.77
CA VAL A 210 -7.44 20.20 -3.99
C VAL A 210 -6.53 21.31 -4.52
N SER A 211 -6.38 21.46 -5.84
CA SER A 211 -5.54 22.51 -6.44
C SER A 211 -6.07 23.91 -6.13
N LYS A 212 -7.40 24.12 -6.17
CA LYS A 212 -8.03 25.38 -5.72
C LYS A 212 -7.74 25.65 -4.24
N ALA A 213 -7.79 24.63 -3.39
CA ALA A 213 -7.45 24.77 -1.97
C ALA A 213 -5.97 25.15 -1.74
N VAL A 214 -5.05 24.60 -2.54
CA VAL A 214 -3.62 24.99 -2.52
C VAL A 214 -3.45 26.49 -2.80
N VAL A 215 -4.16 27.03 -3.80
CA VAL A 215 -4.05 28.45 -4.19
C VAL A 215 -4.67 29.37 -3.14
N LYS A 216 -5.81 28.98 -2.53
CA LYS A 216 -6.48 29.78 -1.50
C LYS A 216 -5.65 29.93 -0.21
N LYS A 217 -4.84 28.92 0.14
CA LYS A 217 -4.06 28.91 1.39
C LYS A 217 -2.64 28.39 1.17
N PRO A 218 -1.78 29.12 0.43
CA PRO A 218 -0.50 28.60 -0.02
C PRO A 218 0.53 28.37 1.10
N LEU A 219 0.35 29.05 2.25
CA LEU A 219 1.33 29.11 3.35
C LEU A 219 0.74 28.93 4.76
N SER A 220 -0.51 28.48 4.92
CA SER A 220 -1.04 28.32 6.29
C SER A 220 -0.28 27.21 7.03
N THR A 221 0.26 27.53 8.19
CA THR A 221 0.89 26.57 9.11
C THR A 221 -0.13 25.82 9.97
N LYS A 222 -1.38 26.28 10.00
CA LYS A 222 -2.46 25.66 10.79
C LYS A 222 -3.08 24.49 10.03
N TYR A 223 -3.11 23.30 10.65
CA TYR A 223 -3.71 22.11 10.02
C TYR A 223 -5.20 22.28 9.70
N LYS A 224 -5.96 22.96 10.56
CA LYS A 224 -7.37 23.28 10.30
C LYS A 224 -7.57 23.96 8.94
N ASP A 225 -6.68 24.90 8.63
CA ASP A 225 -6.73 25.65 7.39
C ASP A 225 -6.29 24.81 6.20
N GLN A 226 -5.22 24.01 6.37
CA GLN A 226 -4.71 23.13 5.31
C GLN A 226 -5.72 22.03 4.94
N PHE A 227 -6.43 21.48 5.91
CA PHE A 227 -7.38 20.38 5.67
C PHE A 227 -8.84 20.82 5.64
N GLN A 228 -9.10 22.13 5.49
CA GLN A 228 -10.46 22.66 5.34
C GLN A 228 -11.23 21.97 4.21
N ILE A 229 -10.57 21.64 3.09
CA ILE A 229 -11.20 20.91 1.97
C ILE A 229 -11.67 19.50 2.37
N VAL A 230 -10.98 18.85 3.31
CA VAL A 230 -11.35 17.52 3.82
C VAL A 230 -12.57 17.64 4.72
N LEU A 231 -12.59 18.64 5.61
CA LEU A 231 -13.75 18.95 6.45
C LEU A 231 -14.99 19.30 5.61
N GLU A 232 -14.82 20.09 4.56
CA GLU A 232 -15.88 20.39 3.59
C GLU A 232 -16.39 19.14 2.89
N SER A 233 -15.49 18.23 2.50
CA SER A 233 -15.88 16.93 1.92
C SER A 233 -16.64 16.04 2.89
N ILE A 234 -16.26 16.02 4.17
CA ILE A 234 -16.99 15.29 5.22
C ILE A 234 -18.41 15.87 5.39
N ASN A 235 -18.53 17.19 5.52
CA ASN A 235 -19.82 17.87 5.65
C ASN A 235 -20.75 17.61 4.45
N LYS A 236 -20.18 17.53 3.24
CA LYS A 236 -20.93 17.14 2.05
C LYS A 236 -21.41 15.69 2.11
N LEU A 237 -20.58 14.76 2.58
CA LEU A 237 -20.99 13.36 2.75
C LEU A 237 -22.09 13.19 3.80
N ILE A 238 -22.06 13.96 4.90
CA ILE A 238 -23.15 13.99 5.89
C ILE A 238 -24.47 14.36 5.20
N LYS A 239 -24.50 15.47 4.46
CA LYS A 239 -25.71 15.92 3.74
C LYS A 239 -26.19 14.89 2.70
N LEU A 240 -25.27 14.36 1.90
CA LEU A 240 -25.60 13.33 0.91
C LEU A 240 -26.11 12.04 1.57
N SER A 241 -25.67 11.72 2.78
CA SER A 241 -26.21 10.61 3.57
C SER A 241 -27.64 10.88 4.01
N GLU A 242 -27.93 12.08 4.51
CA GLU A 242 -29.28 12.51 4.90
C GLU A 242 -30.25 12.50 3.70
N GLU A 243 -29.73 12.77 2.50
CA GLU A 243 -30.49 12.75 1.24
C GLU A 243 -30.57 11.36 0.56
N GLY A 244 -29.89 10.33 1.09
CA GLY A 244 -29.86 9.00 0.47
C GLY A 244 -29.05 8.92 -0.84
N LYS A 245 -28.08 9.80 -1.06
CA LYS A 245 -27.29 9.94 -2.30
C LYS A 245 -25.81 9.57 -2.14
N LEU A 246 -25.49 8.63 -1.27
CA LEU A 246 -24.10 8.21 -1.00
C LEU A 246 -23.41 7.46 -2.16
N ASP A 247 -24.20 7.03 -3.16
CA ASP A 247 -23.72 6.34 -4.36
C ASP A 247 -23.58 7.28 -5.57
N SER A 248 -23.74 8.59 -5.36
CA SER A 248 -23.60 9.60 -6.42
C SER A 248 -22.13 9.91 -6.79
N ALA A 249 -21.93 10.50 -7.98
CA ALA A 249 -20.64 11.06 -8.43
C ALA A 249 -20.03 12.01 -7.41
N GLU A 250 -20.84 12.90 -6.85
CA GLU A 250 -20.37 13.86 -5.86
C GLU A 250 -19.93 13.16 -4.57
N ALA A 251 -20.68 12.17 -4.09
CA ALA A 251 -20.29 11.38 -2.94
C ALA A 251 -18.95 10.68 -3.19
N PHE A 252 -18.79 10.07 -4.37
CA PHE A 252 -17.56 9.39 -4.76
C PHE A 252 -16.34 10.34 -4.82
N THR A 253 -16.49 11.55 -5.39
CA THR A 253 -15.43 12.59 -5.39
C THR A 253 -15.02 13.00 -3.97
N ASN A 254 -15.99 13.20 -3.05
CA ASN A 254 -15.67 13.54 -1.66
C ASN A 254 -14.96 12.37 -0.94
N LYS A 255 -15.41 11.15 -1.21
CA LYS A 255 -14.81 9.89 -0.76
C LYS A 255 -13.35 9.75 -1.21
N ILE A 256 -13.00 10.16 -2.44
CA ILE A 256 -11.61 10.18 -2.95
C ILE A 256 -10.74 11.16 -2.16
N ILE A 257 -11.22 12.40 -1.95
CA ILE A 257 -10.45 13.45 -1.24
C ILE A 257 -10.11 12.99 0.18
N ILE A 258 -11.07 12.42 0.90
CA ILE A 258 -10.89 11.95 2.27
C ILE A 258 -9.92 10.76 2.31
N ALA A 259 -10.15 9.75 1.47
CA ALA A 259 -9.33 8.53 1.43
C ALA A 259 -7.86 8.85 1.08
N ALA A 260 -7.62 9.62 0.01
CA ALA A 260 -6.27 10.03 -0.38
C ALA A 260 -5.57 10.83 0.72
N THR A 261 -6.32 11.68 1.45
CA THR A 261 -5.76 12.43 2.58
C THR A 261 -5.37 11.53 3.73
N LEU A 262 -6.26 10.62 4.15
CA LEU A 262 -5.98 9.69 5.24
C LEU A 262 -4.77 8.81 4.96
N ILE A 263 -4.71 8.19 3.77
CA ILE A 263 -3.57 7.35 3.38
C ILE A 263 -2.27 8.15 3.40
N TYR A 264 -2.27 9.37 2.87
CA TYR A 264 -1.09 10.22 2.89
C TYR A 264 -0.66 10.61 4.31
N LEU A 265 -1.60 11.01 5.17
CA LEU A 265 -1.27 11.47 6.51
C LEU A 265 -0.87 10.33 7.46
N GLN A 266 -1.46 9.15 7.32
CA GLN A 266 -1.13 7.99 8.15
C GLN A 266 0.21 7.36 7.77
N ASP A 267 0.73 7.62 6.55
CA ASP A 267 2.02 7.09 6.11
C ASP A 267 3.19 7.66 6.93
N ASP A 268 4.20 6.84 7.22
CA ASP A 268 5.42 7.24 7.93
C ASP A 268 6.25 8.30 7.17
N PHE A 269 5.93 8.53 5.89
CA PHE A 269 6.54 9.61 5.09
C PHE A 269 6.20 10.98 5.66
N VAL A 270 5.03 11.10 6.29
CA VAL A 270 4.60 12.32 6.96
C VAL A 270 5.04 12.29 8.41
N GLU A 271 5.90 13.23 8.76
CA GLU A 271 6.23 13.54 10.16
C GLU A 271 4.99 14.08 10.87
N LYS A 272 4.70 13.54 12.05
CA LYS A 272 3.45 13.80 12.79
C LYS A 272 3.77 14.46 14.12
N ASP A 273 3.24 15.67 14.31
CA ASP A 273 3.15 16.29 15.63
C ASP A 273 1.81 15.94 16.31
N GLU A 274 1.62 16.37 17.55
CA GLU A 274 0.41 16.09 18.33
C GLU A 274 -0.86 16.62 17.68
N ASP A 275 -0.81 17.80 17.06
CA ASP A 275 -1.98 18.43 16.45
C ASP A 275 -2.39 17.72 15.17
N LEU A 276 -1.41 17.29 14.35
CA LEU A 276 -1.68 16.48 13.17
C LEU A 276 -2.30 15.12 13.56
N ASN A 277 -1.82 14.50 14.63
CA ASN A 277 -2.40 13.25 15.14
C ASN A 277 -3.87 13.42 15.57
N LYS A 278 -4.23 14.55 16.21
CA LYS A 278 -5.64 14.86 16.52
C LYS A 278 -6.49 14.97 15.25
N PHE A 279 -5.97 15.64 14.21
CA PHE A 279 -6.65 15.73 12.92
C PHE A 279 -6.81 14.38 12.22
N ILE A 280 -5.79 13.53 12.25
CA ILE A 280 -5.85 12.17 11.69
C ILE A 280 -6.96 11.39 12.40
N ASN A 281 -6.98 11.37 13.74
CA ASN A 281 -8.00 10.65 14.51
C ASN A 281 -9.42 11.16 14.24
N LEU A 282 -9.59 12.47 14.07
CA LEU A 282 -10.85 13.08 13.69
C LEU A 282 -11.31 12.59 12.30
N PHE A 283 -10.43 12.62 11.30
CA PHE A 283 -10.75 12.17 9.94
C PHE A 283 -11.02 10.67 9.87
N VAL A 284 -10.29 9.85 10.65
CA VAL A 284 -10.55 8.41 10.76
C VAL A 284 -11.95 8.17 11.31
N SER A 285 -12.33 8.87 12.37
CA SER A 285 -13.65 8.73 13.00
C SER A 285 -14.79 9.05 12.03
N PHE A 286 -14.65 10.13 11.26
CA PHE A 286 -15.63 10.49 10.23
C PHE A 286 -15.61 9.54 9.03
N TYR A 287 -14.43 9.10 8.59
CA TYR A 287 -14.32 8.18 7.46
C TYR A 287 -15.02 6.85 7.71
N TYR A 288 -14.96 6.31 8.93
CA TYR A 288 -15.69 5.08 9.29
C TYR A 288 -17.21 5.20 9.15
N GLN A 289 -17.78 6.39 9.34
CA GLN A 289 -19.22 6.62 9.17
C GLN A 289 -19.66 6.56 7.70
N PHE A 290 -18.77 6.93 6.78
CA PHE A 290 -19.05 6.98 5.33
C PHE A 290 -18.29 5.93 4.53
N ARG A 291 -17.69 4.95 5.21
CA ARG A 291 -17.09 3.78 4.56
C ARG A 291 -18.21 2.98 3.93
N ASP A 292 -17.98 2.50 2.71
CA ASP A 292 -18.94 1.67 1.98
C ASP A 292 -19.32 0.47 2.86
N LYS A 293 -20.61 0.28 3.13
CA LYS A 293 -21.13 -0.77 4.00
C LYS A 293 -20.83 -2.12 3.35
N ARG A 294 -19.73 -2.78 3.73
CA ARG A 294 -19.45 -4.13 3.22
C ARG A 294 -20.14 -5.18 4.06
N TYR A 295 -20.84 -6.07 3.37
CA TYR A 295 -21.33 -7.35 3.86
C TYR A 295 -20.14 -8.31 4.15
N ILE A 296 -20.18 -8.91 5.35
CA ILE A 296 -19.74 -10.24 5.87
C ILE A 296 -18.50 -10.95 5.23
N PRO A 297 -17.61 -11.57 6.02
CA PRO A 297 -16.24 -11.92 5.62
C PRO A 297 -16.14 -13.09 4.65
N VAL A 298 -15.15 -13.03 3.77
CA VAL A 298 -14.62 -14.21 3.05
C VAL A 298 -13.62 -14.90 3.96
N PHE A 299 -13.87 -16.17 4.26
CA PHE A 299 -12.96 -17.03 5.00
C PHE A 299 -11.84 -17.49 4.06
N ILE A 300 -10.61 -17.18 4.42
CA ILE A 300 -9.43 -17.86 3.89
C ILE A 300 -8.83 -18.59 5.10
N ASP A 301 -8.81 -19.92 5.05
CA ASP A 301 -8.21 -20.82 6.06
C ASP A 301 -8.65 -20.58 7.52
N GLY A 302 -9.96 -20.48 7.77
CA GLY A 302 -10.53 -20.54 9.12
C GLY A 302 -10.12 -19.40 10.07
N THR A 303 -9.43 -18.37 9.59
CA THR A 303 -8.94 -17.26 10.42
C THR A 303 -9.73 -15.99 10.10
N SER A 304 -10.45 -15.45 11.09
CA SER A 304 -11.14 -14.17 10.93
C SER A 304 -10.13 -13.04 10.79
N VAL A 305 -10.01 -12.44 9.61
CA VAL A 305 -9.23 -11.22 9.42
C VAL A 305 -10.20 -10.04 9.45
N TYR A 306 -10.18 -9.28 10.56
CA TYR A 306 -10.85 -7.99 10.64
C TYR A 306 -10.24 -7.04 9.60
N ARG A 307 -11.07 -6.52 8.70
CA ARG A 307 -10.66 -5.64 7.60
C ARG A 307 -10.38 -4.20 8.10
N SER A 308 -9.12 -3.88 8.38
CA SER A 308 -8.66 -2.49 8.45
C SER A 308 -8.36 -1.96 7.05
N PHE A 309 -9.30 -1.18 6.50
CA PHE A 309 -9.05 -0.14 5.50
C PHE A 309 -9.66 1.16 6.02
#